data_AF-A0A0G1I8U5-F1
#
_entry.id   AF-A0A0G1I8U5-F1
#
_cell.length_a   1.000
_cell.length_b   1.000
_cell.length_c   1.000
_cell.angle_alpha   90.00
_cell.angle_beta   90.00
_cell.angle_gamma   90.00
#
_symmetry.space_group_name_H-M   'P 1'
#
loop_
_entity.id
_entity.type
_entity.pdbx_description
1 polymer ?
#
loop_
_entity_poly.entity_id
_entity_poly.type
_entity_poly.pdbx_seq_one_letter_code
_entity_poly.pdbx_strand_id
1 'polypeptide(L)'
;GDKDAAFFNDARIHLLKAADLANSRYQVHSALAVAYLGLGEFRASAQAIEQAMRLGYKPSQFMDFMTLGLVYGQLNDLAKSLLNFEQALSIEPSNTKVLGALSALYKERGEIKKARELAGQILAIDPTMRSQVEKFLSDLPKE
;
A
#
# COMPACT_ATOMS: atom_id res chain seq x y z
N GLY A 1 -11.56 -12.49 -0.31
CA GLY A 1 -12.88 -13.17 -0.35
C GLY A 1 -13.38 -13.37 1.07
N ASP A 2 -14.65 -13.74 1.30
CA ASP A 2 -15.30 -13.74 2.64
C ASP A 2 -14.48 -14.34 3.80
N LYS A 3 -13.59 -15.31 3.54
CA LYS A 3 -12.67 -15.87 4.54
C LYS A 3 -11.59 -14.88 5.02
N ASP A 4 -11.06 -14.05 4.14
CA ASP A 4 -10.06 -13.04 4.48
C ASP A 4 -10.69 -11.95 5.33
N ALA A 5 -11.91 -11.53 4.98
CA ALA A 5 -12.66 -10.55 5.76
C ALA A 5 -13.00 -11.08 7.17
N ALA A 6 -13.37 -12.36 7.30
CA ALA A 6 -13.58 -12.98 8.61
C ALA A 6 -12.29 -12.97 9.45
N PHE A 7 -11.16 -13.34 8.86
CA PHE A 7 -9.85 -13.31 9.53
C PHE A 7 -9.49 -11.91 10.02
N PHE A 8 -9.63 -10.88 9.18
CA PHE A 8 -9.31 -9.51 9.59
C PHE A 8 -10.31 -8.95 10.61
N ASN A 9 -11.57 -9.39 10.59
CA ASN A 9 -12.56 -9.03 11.60
C ASN A 9 -12.21 -9.63 12.97
N ASP A 10 -11.84 -10.91 13.01
CA ASP A 10 -11.41 -11.57 14.25
C ASP A 10 -10.13 -10.90 14.78
N ALA A 11 -9.15 -10.65 13.90
CA ALA A 11 -7.93 -9.93 14.25
C ALA A 11 -8.24 -8.55 14.85
N ARG A 12 -9.12 -7.77 14.21
CA ARG A 12 -9.57 -6.47 14.73
C ARG A 12 -10.15 -6.58 16.14
N ILE A 13 -11.04 -7.54 16.40
CA ILE A 13 -11.67 -7.73 17.72
C ILE A 13 -10.60 -8.01 18.79
N HIS A 14 -9.69 -8.94 18.52
CA HIS A 14 -8.63 -9.27 19.47
C HIS A 14 -7.66 -8.11 19.71
N LEU A 15 -7.33 -7.37 18.66
CA LEU A 15 -6.43 -6.23 18.73
C LEU A 15 -7.06 -5.03 19.48
N LEU A 16 -8.36 -4.78 19.33
CA LEU A 16 -9.06 -3.75 20.10
C LEU A 16 -9.04 -4.07 21.60
N LYS A 17 -9.33 -5.32 21.96
CA LYS A 17 -9.19 -5.76 23.36
C LYS A 17 -7.76 -5.64 23.88
N ALA A 18 -6.77 -5.92 23.05
CA ALA A 18 -5.36 -5.74 23.41
C ALA A 18 -4.99 -4.26 23.57
N ALA A 19 -5.56 -3.37 22.75
CA ALA A 19 -5.34 -1.93 22.86
C ALA A 19 -5.89 -1.38 24.18
N ASP A 20 -7.06 -1.86 24.62
CA ASP A 20 -7.66 -1.48 25.91
C ASP A 20 -6.79 -1.90 27.10
N LEU A 21 -6.14 -3.07 27.01
CA LEU A 21 -5.29 -3.62 28.07
C LEU A 21 -3.84 -3.09 28.04
N ALA A 22 -3.35 -2.68 26.87
CA ALA A 22 -1.96 -2.32 26.63
C ALA A 22 -1.82 -1.05 25.75
N ASN A 23 -2.50 0.01 26.17
CA ASN A 23 -2.70 1.31 25.49
C ASN A 23 -1.41 2.08 25.10
N SER A 24 -0.21 1.51 25.30
CA SER A 24 1.09 2.13 25.04
C SER A 24 1.97 1.39 24.04
N ARG A 25 1.49 0.29 23.42
CA ARG A 25 2.28 -0.47 22.44
C ARG A 25 1.91 -0.11 21.02
N TYR A 26 2.84 0.54 20.30
CA TYR A 26 2.65 0.88 18.90
C TYR A 26 2.36 -0.35 18.02
N GLN A 27 2.84 -1.54 18.42
CA GLN A 27 2.64 -2.80 17.68
C GLN A 27 1.15 -3.17 17.54
N VAL A 28 0.35 -2.85 18.55
CA VAL A 28 -1.11 -3.12 18.50
C VAL A 28 -1.76 -2.22 17.47
N HIS A 29 -1.39 -0.94 17.46
CA HIS A 29 -1.94 0.03 16.52
C HIS A 29 -1.44 -0.21 15.08
N SER A 30 -0.19 -0.63 14.88
CA SER A 30 0.28 -1.03 13.54
C SER A 30 -0.42 -2.30 13.04
N ALA A 31 -0.70 -3.27 13.92
CA ALA A 31 -1.48 -4.46 13.56
C ALA A 31 -2.94 -4.11 13.25
N LEU A 32 -3.55 -3.19 14.01
CA LEU A 32 -4.90 -2.67 13.73
C LEU A 32 -4.96 -2.02 12.35
N ALA A 33 -3.94 -1.24 11.98
CA ALA A 33 -3.86 -0.64 10.66
C ALA A 33 -3.92 -1.68 9.54
N VAL A 34 -3.18 -2.78 9.66
CA VAL A 34 -3.19 -3.89 8.69
C VAL A 34 -4.57 -4.57 8.65
N ALA A 35 -5.18 -4.81 9.81
CA ALA A 35 -6.52 -5.39 9.88
C ALA A 35 -7.57 -4.50 9.21
N TYR A 36 -7.55 -3.19 9.50
CA TYR A 36 -8.43 -2.21 8.87
C TYR A 36 -8.20 -2.09 7.36
N LEU A 37 -6.96 -2.17 6.90
CA LEU A 37 -6.65 -2.22 5.45
C LEU A 37 -7.29 -3.45 4.81
N GLY A 38 -7.14 -4.64 5.43
CA GLY A 38 -7.73 -5.88 4.95
C GLY A 38 -9.26 -5.88 4.92
N LEU A 39 -9.90 -5.07 5.77
CA LEU A 39 -11.35 -4.84 5.81
C LEU A 39 -11.83 -3.73 4.87
N GLY A 40 -10.92 -3.00 4.20
CA GLY A 40 -11.27 -1.84 3.39
C GLY A 40 -11.63 -0.59 4.21
N GLU A 41 -11.40 -0.61 5.52
CA GLU A 41 -11.67 0.50 6.43
C GLU A 41 -10.50 1.51 6.43
N PHE A 42 -10.23 2.12 5.27
CA PHE A 42 -8.99 2.89 5.05
C PHE A 42 -8.80 4.09 5.98
N ARG A 43 -9.89 4.78 6.37
CA ARG A 43 -9.82 5.88 7.34
C ARG A 43 -9.42 5.39 8.73
N ALA A 44 -9.98 4.27 9.18
CA ALA A 44 -9.62 3.65 10.46
C ALA A 44 -8.17 3.14 10.42
N SER A 45 -7.75 2.59 9.28
CA SER A 45 -6.36 2.18 9.06
C SER A 45 -5.40 3.36 9.22
N ALA A 46 -5.65 4.50 8.54
CA ALA A 46 -4.82 5.69 8.67
C ALA A 46 -4.74 6.21 10.12
N GLN A 47 -5.87 6.25 10.83
CA GLN A 47 -5.90 6.65 12.24
C GLN A 47 -5.08 5.72 13.14
N ALA A 48 -5.16 4.40 12.91
CA ALA A 48 -4.39 3.42 13.65
C ALA A 48 -2.88 3.60 13.40
N ILE A 49 -2.47 3.85 12.16
CA ILE A 49 -1.08 4.18 11.81
C ILE A 49 -0.60 5.45 12.53
N GLU A 50 -1.39 6.52 12.47
CA GLU A 50 -1.04 7.79 13.13
C GLU A 50 -0.88 7.61 14.64
N GLN A 51 -1.72 6.79 15.25
CA GLN A 51 -1.60 6.45 16.67
C GLN A 51 -0.34 5.62 16.93
N ALA A 52 -0.03 4.64 16.08
CA ALA A 52 1.21 3.87 16.18
C ALA A 52 2.44 4.80 16.11
N MET A 53 2.46 5.74 15.16
CA MET A 53 3.55 6.71 14.99
C MET A 53 3.69 7.63 16.22
N ARG A 54 2.58 8.10 16.79
CA ARG A 54 2.58 8.85 18.06
C ARG A 54 3.18 8.05 19.23
N LEU A 55 3.03 6.73 19.21
CA LEU A 55 3.60 5.79 20.18
C LEU A 55 5.02 5.31 19.82
N GLY A 56 5.65 5.91 18.81
CA GLY A 56 7.06 5.66 18.46
C GLY A 56 7.27 4.63 17.34
N TYR A 57 6.21 4.15 16.68
CA TYR A 57 6.37 3.35 15.46
C TYR A 57 7.08 4.17 14.37
N LYS A 58 8.07 3.54 13.74
CA LYS A 58 8.80 4.08 12.60
C LYS A 58 8.73 3.07 11.46
N PRO A 59 8.00 3.38 10.36
CA PRO A 59 8.03 2.55 9.16
C PRO A 59 9.47 2.35 8.69
N SER A 60 9.86 1.09 8.48
CA SER A 60 11.24 0.76 8.11
C SER A 60 11.35 -0.49 7.25
N GLN A 61 10.30 -1.33 7.22
CA GLN A 61 10.27 -2.55 6.44
C GLN A 61 9.36 -2.38 5.23
N PHE A 62 9.59 -3.22 4.22
CA PHE A 62 8.79 -3.24 2.99
C PHE A 62 7.28 -3.22 3.25
N MET A 63 6.80 -4.08 4.16
CA MET A 63 5.36 -4.20 4.46
C MET A 63 4.76 -2.97 5.14
N ASP A 64 5.57 -2.19 5.87
CA ASP A 64 5.12 -0.93 6.48
C ASP A 64 4.78 0.07 5.38
N PHE A 65 5.71 0.26 4.45
CA PHE A 65 5.59 1.16 3.32
C PHE A 65 4.51 0.71 2.33
N MET A 66 4.39 -0.59 2.09
CA MET A 66 3.27 -1.16 1.31
C MET A 66 1.92 -0.82 1.92
N THR A 67 1.77 -1.02 3.22
CA THR A 67 0.52 -0.74 3.95
C THR A 67 0.17 0.75 3.84
N LEU A 68 1.13 1.63 4.13
CA LEU A 68 0.95 3.07 4.03
C LEU A 68 0.61 3.53 2.61
N GLY A 69 1.32 3.00 1.60
CA GLY A 69 1.09 3.30 0.19
C GLY A 69 -0.33 2.96 -0.23
N LEU A 70 -0.81 1.76 0.12
CA LEU A 70 -2.16 1.30 -0.15
C LEU A 70 -3.22 2.14 0.57
N VAL A 71 -3.04 2.38 1.88
CA VAL A 71 -3.97 3.17 2.69
C VAL A 71 -4.14 4.58 2.13
N TYR A 72 -3.03 5.28 1.86
CA TYR A 72 -3.09 6.64 1.33
C TYR A 72 -3.60 6.69 -0.11
N GLY A 73 -3.30 5.68 -0.93
CA GLY A 73 -3.85 5.57 -2.29
C GLY A 73 -5.37 5.45 -2.28
N GLN A 74 -5.91 4.61 -1.39
CA GLN A 74 -7.36 4.46 -1.22
C GLN A 74 -8.05 5.70 -0.63
N LEU A 75 -7.31 6.51 0.12
CA LEU A 75 -7.78 7.80 0.63
C LEU A 75 -7.57 8.96 -0.36
N ASN A 76 -7.10 8.67 -1.57
CA ASN A 76 -6.78 9.65 -2.62
C ASN A 76 -5.71 10.68 -2.21
N ASP A 77 -4.89 10.37 -1.21
CA ASP A 77 -3.69 11.15 -0.86
C ASP A 77 -2.51 10.64 -1.71
N LEU A 78 -2.57 10.98 -3.01
CA LEU A 78 -1.62 10.49 -4.02
C LEU A 78 -0.17 10.82 -3.68
N ALA A 79 0.06 11.97 -3.04
CA ALA A 79 1.40 12.41 -2.65
C ALA A 79 2.01 11.47 -1.60
N LYS A 80 1.26 11.16 -0.52
CA LYS A 80 1.74 10.21 0.49
C LYS A 80 1.78 8.79 -0.04
N SER A 81 0.83 8.40 -0.91
CA SER A 81 0.83 7.08 -1.53
C SER A 81 2.10 6.85 -2.34
N LEU A 82 2.45 7.80 -3.24
CA LEU A 82 3.69 7.77 -4.03
C LEU A 82 4.93 7.65 -3.14
N LEU A 83 5.07 8.54 -2.14
CA LEU A 83 6.22 8.53 -1.24
C LEU A 83 6.43 7.15 -0.60
N ASN A 84 5.35 6.54 -0.10
CA ASN A 84 5.45 5.25 0.57
C ASN A 84 5.74 4.11 -0.40
N PHE A 85 5.13 4.09 -1.59
CA PHE A 85 5.48 3.07 -2.58
C PHE A 85 6.90 3.23 -3.14
N GLU A 86 7.44 4.45 -3.23
CA GLU A 86 8.84 4.68 -3.58
C GLU A 86 9.79 4.12 -2.50
N GLN A 87 9.46 4.30 -1.23
CA GLN A 87 10.21 3.64 -0.14
C GLN A 87 10.11 2.11 -0.22
N ALA A 88 8.93 1.56 -0.50
CA ALA A 88 8.76 0.11 -0.70
C ALA A 88 9.59 -0.40 -1.88
N LEU A 89 9.61 0.32 -3.00
CA LEU A 89 10.40 -0.02 -4.18
C LEU A 89 11.90 0.05 -3.89
N SER A 90 12.35 0.99 -3.06
CA SER A 90 13.76 1.10 -2.68
C SER A 90 14.26 -0.13 -1.90
N ILE A 91 13.37 -0.83 -1.18
CA ILE A 91 13.68 -2.06 -0.45
C ILE A 91 13.58 -3.27 -1.37
N GLU A 92 12.55 -3.34 -2.22
CA GLU A 92 12.37 -4.41 -3.20
C GLU A 92 12.24 -3.85 -4.64
N PRO A 93 13.36 -3.55 -5.32
CA PRO A 93 13.35 -2.87 -6.62
C PRO A 93 12.69 -3.65 -7.75
N SER A 94 12.60 -4.97 -7.61
CA SER A 94 12.02 -5.86 -8.63
C SER A 94 10.59 -6.31 -8.28
N ASN A 95 9.95 -5.70 -7.27
CA ASN A 95 8.60 -6.08 -6.90
C ASN A 95 7.58 -5.54 -7.92
N THR A 96 7.06 -6.42 -8.78
CA THR A 96 6.13 -6.06 -9.85
C THR A 96 4.81 -5.45 -9.34
N LYS A 97 4.39 -5.77 -8.10
CA LYS A 97 3.20 -5.15 -7.49
C LYS A 97 3.44 -3.69 -7.16
N VAL A 98 4.62 -3.35 -6.63
CA VAL A 98 5.00 -1.95 -6.32
C VAL A 98 5.18 -1.16 -7.61
N LEU A 99 5.88 -1.72 -8.58
CA LEU A 99 6.05 -1.10 -9.91
C LEU A 99 4.69 -0.81 -10.56
N GLY A 100 3.74 -1.75 -10.46
CA GLY A 100 2.38 -1.55 -10.96
C GLY A 100 1.63 -0.43 -10.24
N ALA A 101 1.70 -0.39 -8.91
CA ALA A 101 1.08 0.65 -8.10
C ALA A 101 1.65 2.04 -8.43
N LEU A 102 2.97 2.18 -8.49
CA LEU A 102 3.63 3.43 -8.86
C LEU A 102 3.31 3.84 -10.30
N SER A 103 3.27 2.89 -11.25
CA SER A 103 2.89 3.18 -12.64
C SER A 103 1.51 3.81 -12.72
N ALA A 104 0.53 3.26 -11.99
CA ALA A 104 -0.83 3.79 -11.92
C ALA A 104 -0.89 5.17 -11.28
N LEU A 105 -0.18 5.38 -10.16
CA LEU A 105 -0.13 6.68 -9.47
C LEU A 105 0.54 7.76 -10.32
N TYR A 106 1.63 7.43 -11.02
CA TYR A 106 2.27 8.37 -11.94
C TYR A 106 1.39 8.71 -13.15
N LYS A 107 0.61 7.74 -13.65
CA LYS A 107 -0.42 8.01 -14.67
C LYS A 107 -1.44 9.02 -14.15
N GLU A 108 -1.97 8.80 -12.95
CA GLU A 108 -2.97 9.68 -12.34
C GLU A 108 -2.45 11.09 -12.09
N ARG A 109 -1.17 11.21 -11.76
CA ARG A 109 -0.46 12.50 -11.59
C ARG A 109 -0.07 13.17 -12.92
N GLY A 110 -0.32 12.53 -14.06
CA GLY A 110 0.02 13.03 -15.39
C GLY A 110 1.50 12.85 -15.77
N GLU A 111 2.30 12.16 -14.97
CA GLU A 111 3.70 11.85 -15.24
C GLU A 111 3.81 10.61 -16.14
N ILE A 112 3.25 10.70 -17.36
CA ILE A 112 3.04 9.57 -18.28
C ILE A 112 4.35 8.88 -18.65
N LYS A 113 5.46 9.61 -18.79
CA LYS A 113 6.78 9.05 -19.08
C LYS A 113 7.24 8.06 -18.01
N LYS A 114 7.12 8.43 -16.74
CA LYS A 114 7.48 7.56 -15.60
C LYS A 114 6.57 6.35 -15.52
N ALA A 115 5.27 6.56 -15.72
CA ALA A 115 4.30 5.46 -15.74
C ALA A 115 4.65 4.41 -16.80
N ARG A 116 5.05 4.85 -18.00
CA ARG A 116 5.48 3.96 -19.10
C ARG A 116 6.79 3.24 -18.77
N GLU A 117 7.76 3.93 -18.18
CA GLU A 117 9.05 3.36 -17.80
C GLU A 117 8.89 2.21 -16.79
N LEU A 118 8.16 2.46 -15.70
CA LEU A 118 7.90 1.46 -14.67
C LEU A 118 7.12 0.25 -15.19
N ALA A 119 6.13 0.48 -16.06
CA ALA A 119 5.41 -0.59 -16.74
C ALA A 119 6.35 -1.44 -17.63
N GLY A 120 7.32 -0.81 -18.30
CA GLY A 120 8.36 -1.51 -19.06
C GLY A 120 9.26 -2.38 -18.17
N GLN A 121 9.60 -1.93 -16.95
CA GLN A 121 10.37 -2.73 -16.00
C GLN A 121 9.63 -4.01 -15.59
N ILE A 122 8.30 -3.94 -15.43
CA ILE A 122 7.47 -5.13 -15.12
C ILE A 122 7.65 -6.21 -16.20
N LEU A 123 7.69 -5.84 -17.49
CA LEU A 123 7.89 -6.79 -18.59
C LEU A 123 9.27 -7.46 -18.57
N ALA A 124 10.29 -6.72 -18.13
CA ALA A 124 11.65 -7.25 -18.03
C ALA A 124 11.77 -8.25 -16.87
N ILE A 125 11.02 -8.05 -15.79
CA ILE A 125 11.01 -8.92 -14.60
C ILE A 125 10.09 -10.13 -14.79
N ASP A 126 8.88 -9.89 -15.28
CA ASP A 126 7.86 -10.92 -15.50
C ASP A 126 7.22 -10.77 -16.89
N PRO A 127 7.79 -11.46 -17.90
CA PRO A 127 7.24 -11.48 -19.26
C PRO A 127 5.82 -12.03 -19.36
N THR A 128 5.33 -12.79 -18.37
CA THR A 128 3.97 -13.35 -18.39
C THR A 128 2.91 -12.26 -18.21
N MET A 129 3.28 -11.12 -17.62
CA MET A 129 2.41 -9.95 -17.45
C MET A 129 2.26 -9.12 -18.72
N ARG A 130 2.80 -9.56 -19.88
CA ARG A 130 2.78 -8.81 -21.14
C ARG A 130 1.42 -8.24 -21.49
N SER A 131 0.39 -9.09 -21.51
CA SER A 131 -0.96 -8.64 -21.87
C SER A 131 -1.51 -7.57 -20.93
N GLN A 132 -1.24 -7.68 -19.63
CA GLN A 132 -1.67 -6.70 -18.64
C GLN A 132 -0.95 -5.35 -18.82
N VAL A 133 0.37 -5.40 -19.03
CA VAL A 133 1.18 -4.20 -19.23
C VAL A 133 0.82 -3.51 -20.56
N GLU A 134 0.69 -4.25 -21.65
CA GLU A 134 0.30 -3.69 -22.95
C GLU A 134 -1.06 -2.98 -22.88
N LYS A 135 -2.02 -3.57 -22.17
CA LYS A 135 -3.31 -2.93 -21.88
C LYS A 135 -3.13 -1.63 -21.08
N PHE A 136 -2.32 -1.65 -20.02
CA PHE A 136 -2.05 -0.44 -19.25
C PHE A 136 -1.40 0.66 -20.11
N LEU A 137 -0.45 0.29 -20.96
CA LEU A 137 0.28 1.20 -21.85
C LEU A 137 -0.61 1.77 -22.97
N SER A 138 -1.58 1.01 -23.48
CA SER A 138 -2.55 1.50 -24.46
C SER A 138 -3.53 2.51 -23.87
N ASP A 139 -3.80 2.41 -22.57
CA ASP A 139 -4.69 3.32 -21.82
C ASP A 139 -3.99 4.62 -21.37
N LEU A 140 -2.70 4.79 -21.67
CA LEU A 140 -1.97 6.02 -21.39
C LEU A 140 -2.29 7.07 -22.47
N PRO A 141 -2.41 8.37 -22.08
CA PRO A 141 -2.47 9.46 -23.05
C PRO A 141 -1.29 9.40 -24.03
N LYS A 142 -1.55 9.69 -25.30
CA LYS A 142 -0.48 9.92 -26.28
C LYS A 142 0.18 11.26 -25.96
N GLU A 143 1.50 11.28 -25.95
CA GLU A 143 2.30 12.52 -25.81
C GLU A 143 2.06 13.48 -26.98
#